data_AF-A0AAD8KLB4-F1
#
_entry.id   AF-A0AAD8KLB4-F1
#
_cell.length_a   1.000
_cell.length_b   1.000
_cell.length_c   1.000
_cell.angle_alpha   90.00
_cell.angle_beta   90.00
_cell.angle_gamma   90.00
#
_symmetry.space_group_name_H-M   'P 1'
#
loop_
_entity.id
_entity.type
_entity.pdbx_description
1 polymer ?
#
loop_
_entity_poly.entity_id
_entity_poly.type
_entity_poly.pdbx_seq_one_letter_code
_entity_poly.pdbx_strand_id
1 'polypeptide(L)'
;MKNKHLWNCEDMFDGLLKPRLCVSRLNLGIYILPLGYFSYAGKILINMLRSVIGKSGVVCYRILSTITLADIDFELKISPPTWDFPVLTTLSINDVTFSLQPPNDGASKSIELFSQLPNLTTLALDNFMLLNIDTFVIMSSKLETLSLTGVHQSCKFVVSAPKLSSFTYNGMVQFSLLANDLLSLKTVKFHTIYHRSLKYHPEFVELMINAFQQLYKANSLILNLDALKVLSVFPELLERLNCPFRSLQSLTLVFDQLPQFLSYFNGVYRYFRESSPDVKVKVELDPIPSL
;
A
#
# COMPACT_ATOMS: atom_id res chain seq x y z
N MET A 1 15.12 -45.41 -21.56
CA MET A 1 14.31 -45.36 -20.32
C MET A 1 15.01 -44.45 -19.31
N LYS A 2 14.53 -43.20 -19.15
CA LYS A 2 14.87 -42.32 -18.03
C LYS A 2 13.56 -41.67 -17.58
N ASN A 3 13.06 -42.09 -16.41
CA ASN A 3 11.87 -41.52 -15.78
C ASN A 3 12.16 -40.07 -15.38
N LYS A 4 11.45 -39.13 -16.02
CA LYS A 4 11.23 -37.79 -15.46
C LYS A 4 10.14 -37.93 -14.41
N HIS A 5 10.50 -37.92 -13.13
CA HIS A 5 9.54 -37.59 -12.09
C HIS A 5 9.24 -36.09 -12.21
N LEU A 6 8.17 -35.76 -12.94
CA LEU A 6 7.43 -34.54 -12.69
C LEU A 6 6.81 -34.68 -11.30
N TRP A 7 7.30 -33.91 -10.34
CA TRP A 7 6.55 -33.69 -9.11
C TRP A 7 5.32 -32.86 -9.50
N ASN A 8 4.17 -33.52 -9.56
CA ASN A 8 2.91 -32.87 -9.82
C ASN A 8 2.58 -32.05 -8.56
N CYS A 9 2.42 -30.73 -8.67
CA CYS A 9 2.15 -29.84 -7.54
C CYS A 9 0.84 -30.21 -6.79
N GLU A 10 0.00 -31.07 -7.38
CA GLU A 10 -1.21 -31.60 -6.76
C GLU A 10 -0.92 -32.48 -5.53
N ASP A 11 0.17 -33.25 -5.55
CA ASP A 11 0.46 -34.24 -4.50
C ASP A 11 1.03 -33.61 -3.20
N MET A 12 1.52 -32.37 -3.27
CA MET A 12 2.16 -31.70 -2.13
C MET A 12 1.15 -31.08 -1.14
N PHE A 13 -0.10 -30.86 -1.56
CA PHE A 13 -1.11 -30.16 -0.77
C PHE A 13 -2.18 -31.07 -0.14
N ASP A 14 -2.29 -32.33 -0.58
CA ASP A 14 -3.24 -33.30 -0.03
C ASP A 14 -2.99 -33.63 1.46
N GLY A 15 -1.78 -33.35 1.96
CA GLY A 15 -1.43 -33.55 3.38
C GLY A 15 -1.83 -32.43 4.34
N LEU A 16 -2.18 -31.23 3.86
CA LEU A 16 -2.32 -30.02 4.70
C LEU A 16 -3.76 -29.62 5.05
N LEU A 17 -4.78 -30.19 4.40
CA LEU A 17 -6.17 -29.81 4.62
C LEU A 17 -7.02 -31.04 5.01
N LYS A 18 -7.25 -31.23 6.31
CA LYS A 18 -8.27 -32.19 6.78
C LYS A 18 -9.68 -31.68 6.40
N PRO A 19 -10.63 -32.55 5.99
CA PRO A 19 -11.82 -32.14 5.23
C PRO A 19 -12.99 -31.53 6.03
N ARG A 20 -12.78 -30.89 7.20
CA ARG A 20 -13.88 -30.57 8.13
C ARG A 20 -13.88 -29.17 8.77
N LEU A 21 -13.35 -28.14 8.13
CA LEU A 21 -13.39 -26.77 8.67
C LEU A 21 -13.96 -25.78 7.63
N CYS A 22 -15.07 -25.13 7.98
CA CYS A 22 -15.51 -23.89 7.31
C CYS A 22 -14.54 -22.78 7.72
N VAL A 23 -13.78 -22.26 6.76
CA VAL A 23 -12.73 -21.26 7.01
C VAL A 23 -13.19 -19.90 6.49
N SER A 24 -13.42 -18.95 7.40
CA SER A 24 -13.77 -17.55 7.08
C SER A 24 -12.55 -16.65 6.83
N ARG A 25 -11.36 -17.12 7.20
CA ARG A 25 -10.08 -16.43 7.04
C ARG A 25 -9.06 -17.37 6.43
N LEU A 26 -8.54 -17.01 5.25
CA LEU A 26 -7.54 -17.80 4.57
C LEU A 26 -6.21 -17.03 4.57
N ASN A 27 -5.22 -17.58 5.28
CA ASN A 27 -3.83 -17.14 5.22
C ASN A 27 -3.07 -18.14 4.33
N LEU A 28 -2.66 -17.72 3.13
CA LEU A 28 -1.71 -18.50 2.34
C LEU A 28 -0.32 -17.87 2.49
N GLY A 29 0.58 -18.57 3.18
CA GLY A 29 2.02 -18.40 3.01
C GLY A 29 2.51 -19.44 2.01
N ILE A 30 2.96 -19.02 0.83
CA ILE A 30 3.49 -19.92 -0.20
C ILE A 30 4.99 -19.66 -0.34
N TYR A 31 5.81 -20.43 0.39
CA TYR A 31 7.27 -20.40 0.21
C TYR A 31 7.64 -21.07 -1.11
N ILE A 32 8.03 -20.29 -2.12
CA ILE A 32 8.64 -20.81 -3.33
C ILE A 32 10.13 -20.52 -3.28
N LEU A 33 10.93 -21.59 -3.17
CA LEU A 33 12.38 -21.51 -3.24
C LEU A 33 12.82 -20.89 -4.58
N PRO A 34 13.90 -20.08 -4.62
CA PRO A 34 14.34 -19.38 -5.81
C PRO A 34 14.97 -20.36 -6.79
N LEU A 35 14.15 -21.01 -7.60
CA LEU A 35 14.59 -21.77 -8.76
C LEU A 35 14.29 -20.90 -9.98
N GLY A 36 15.34 -20.24 -10.48
CA GLY A 36 15.26 -19.28 -11.57
C GLY A 36 14.70 -19.88 -12.85
N TYR A 37 13.38 -19.79 -13.04
CA TYR A 37 12.65 -19.88 -14.31
C TYR A 37 11.24 -19.27 -14.12
N PHE A 38 11.13 -17.94 -14.18
CA PHE A 38 9.88 -17.22 -13.97
C PHE A 38 9.08 -17.03 -15.27
N SER A 39 8.03 -17.85 -15.48
CA SER A 39 7.00 -17.52 -16.48
C SER A 39 5.58 -18.07 -16.24
N TYR A 40 5.35 -18.99 -15.30
CA TYR A 40 4.03 -19.64 -15.15
C TYR A 40 3.24 -19.29 -13.87
N ALA A 41 3.78 -18.43 -13.01
CA ALA A 41 3.30 -18.14 -11.67
C ALA A 41 1.91 -17.49 -11.55
N GLY A 42 1.62 -16.45 -12.34
CA GLY A 42 0.38 -15.66 -12.19
C GLY A 42 -0.90 -16.46 -12.46
N LYS A 43 -0.87 -17.34 -13.48
CA LYS A 43 -1.97 -18.30 -13.73
C LYS A 43 -2.05 -19.36 -12.64
N ILE A 44 -0.91 -19.74 -12.06
CA ILE A 44 -0.85 -20.72 -10.97
C ILE A 44 -1.45 -20.13 -9.69
N LEU A 45 -1.28 -18.85 -9.33
CA LEU A 45 -1.90 -18.30 -8.12
C LEU A 45 -3.42 -18.14 -8.27
N ILE A 46 -3.93 -17.68 -9.42
CA ILE A 46 -5.38 -17.63 -9.68
C ILE A 46 -5.97 -19.05 -9.74
N ASN A 47 -5.26 -19.99 -10.38
CA ASN A 47 -5.67 -21.38 -10.40
C ASN A 47 -5.44 -22.09 -9.05
N MET A 48 -4.52 -21.65 -8.20
CA MET A 48 -4.30 -22.16 -6.84
C MET A 48 -5.33 -21.58 -5.89
N LEU A 49 -5.68 -20.31 -5.98
CA LEU A 49 -6.84 -19.76 -5.28
C LEU A 49 -8.09 -20.50 -5.76
N ARG A 50 -8.30 -20.67 -7.07
CA ARG A 50 -9.42 -21.47 -7.62
C ARG A 50 -9.35 -22.96 -7.28
N SER A 51 -8.16 -23.57 -7.09
CA SER A 51 -7.97 -25.00 -6.81
C SER A 51 -7.98 -25.31 -5.32
N VAL A 52 -7.41 -24.48 -4.47
CA VAL A 52 -7.52 -24.55 -3.00
C VAL A 52 -8.97 -24.28 -2.58
N ILE A 53 -9.66 -23.38 -3.29
CA ILE A 53 -11.08 -23.07 -3.06
C ILE A 53 -12.00 -24.06 -3.79
N GLY A 54 -11.55 -24.68 -4.90
CA GLY A 54 -12.37 -25.56 -5.75
C GLY A 54 -12.16 -27.07 -5.58
N LYS A 55 -11.03 -27.55 -5.04
CA LYS A 55 -10.77 -28.99 -4.81
C LYS A 55 -11.16 -29.47 -3.42
N SER A 56 -11.17 -28.58 -2.42
CA SER A 56 -11.84 -28.87 -1.15
C SER A 56 -13.28 -28.44 -1.32
N GLY A 57 -14.20 -29.38 -1.51
CA GLY A 57 -15.64 -29.14 -1.66
C GLY A 57 -16.34 -28.46 -0.47
N VAL A 58 -15.61 -27.69 0.33
CA VAL A 58 -16.01 -27.08 1.60
C VAL A 58 -15.48 -25.65 1.79
N VAL A 59 -14.68 -25.06 0.89
CA VAL A 59 -14.44 -23.60 0.95
C VAL A 59 -15.60 -22.88 0.28
N CYS A 60 -16.63 -22.61 1.08
CA CYS A 60 -17.80 -21.88 0.61
C CYS A 60 -17.38 -20.44 0.26
N TYR A 61 -17.31 -20.13 -1.04
CA TYR A 61 -17.06 -18.78 -1.59
C TYR A 61 -17.94 -17.67 -0.96
N ARG A 62 -19.01 -18.06 -0.26
CA ARG A 62 -19.96 -17.17 0.42
C ARG A 62 -19.50 -16.68 1.80
N ILE A 63 -18.40 -17.17 2.36
CA ILE A 63 -18.01 -16.89 3.76
C ILE A 63 -16.59 -16.32 3.87
N LEU A 64 -15.83 -16.26 2.78
CA LEU A 64 -14.44 -15.82 2.78
C LEU A 64 -14.34 -14.28 2.76
N SER A 65 -14.42 -13.65 3.94
CA SER A 65 -14.41 -12.20 4.08
C SER A 65 -13.01 -11.59 4.13
N THR A 66 -11.99 -12.40 4.45
CA THR A 66 -10.62 -11.93 4.66
C THR A 66 -9.61 -12.85 3.98
N ILE A 67 -8.74 -12.26 3.15
CA ILE A 67 -7.60 -12.93 2.51
C ILE A 67 -6.33 -12.18 2.88
N THR A 68 -5.32 -12.92 3.32
CA THR A 68 -3.94 -12.44 3.46
C THR A 68 -3.02 -13.29 2.60
N LEU A 69 -2.28 -12.64 1.70
CA LEU A 69 -1.22 -13.23 0.89
C LEU A 69 0.11 -12.68 1.42
N ALA A 70 1.05 -13.52 1.86
CA ALA A 70 2.34 -13.08 2.42
C ALA A 70 3.48 -14.05 2.07
N ASP A 71 4.71 -13.55 2.02
CA ASP A 71 5.93 -14.29 1.66
C ASP A 71 5.84 -14.97 0.27
N ILE A 72 5.27 -14.28 -0.72
CA ILE A 72 4.98 -14.84 -2.05
C ILE A 72 5.92 -14.19 -3.08
N ASP A 73 7.13 -14.76 -3.22
CA ASP A 73 8.14 -14.42 -4.26
C ASP A 73 7.65 -14.80 -5.67
N PHE A 74 6.58 -14.16 -6.14
CA PHE A 74 6.08 -14.35 -7.48
C PHE A 74 5.88 -13.03 -8.20
N GLU A 75 6.27 -13.05 -9.47
CA GLU A 75 5.88 -12.07 -10.45
C GLU A 75 4.42 -12.32 -10.87
N LEU A 76 3.50 -11.47 -10.41
CA LEU A 76 2.13 -11.44 -10.92
C LEU A 76 2.14 -10.80 -12.32
N LYS A 77 2.29 -11.65 -13.34
CA LYS A 77 2.04 -11.25 -14.74
C LYS A 77 0.54 -11.04 -14.92
N ILE A 78 0.12 -9.80 -14.75
CA ILE A 78 -1.29 -9.44 -14.78
C ILE A 78 -1.75 -9.41 -16.24
N SER A 79 -2.47 -10.45 -16.63
CA SER A 79 -3.56 -10.33 -17.59
C SER A 79 -4.81 -10.08 -16.74
N PRO A 80 -5.61 -9.02 -16.99
CA PRO A 80 -6.54 -8.44 -16.03
C PRO A 80 -7.31 -9.53 -15.25
N PRO A 81 -6.92 -9.80 -13.99
CA PRO A 81 -7.48 -10.91 -13.25
C PRO A 81 -8.95 -10.63 -12.98
N THR A 82 -9.80 -11.60 -13.28
CA THR A 82 -11.20 -11.58 -12.84
C THR A 82 -11.24 -12.00 -11.38
N TRP A 83 -11.09 -11.05 -10.46
CA TRP A 83 -11.24 -11.29 -9.03
C TRP A 83 -12.73 -11.51 -8.73
N ASP A 84 -13.18 -12.76 -8.69
CA ASP A 84 -14.56 -13.11 -8.35
C ASP A 84 -14.68 -13.53 -6.89
N PHE A 85 -14.55 -12.54 -5.99
CA PHE A 85 -14.70 -12.72 -4.55
C PHE A 85 -15.75 -11.74 -3.99
N PRO A 86 -17.05 -11.99 -4.24
CA PRO A 86 -18.10 -11.01 -3.99
C PRO A 86 -18.31 -10.71 -2.51
N VAL A 87 -17.88 -11.58 -1.58
CA VAL A 87 -18.03 -11.37 -0.13
C VAL A 87 -16.76 -10.84 0.56
N LEU A 88 -15.68 -10.63 -0.20
CA LEU A 88 -14.39 -10.20 0.36
C LEU A 88 -14.49 -8.76 0.84
N THR A 89 -14.24 -8.54 2.14
CA THR A 89 -14.22 -7.22 2.77
C THR A 89 -12.82 -6.74 3.06
N THR A 90 -11.88 -7.66 3.26
CA THR A 90 -10.49 -7.35 3.63
C THR A 90 -9.51 -8.13 2.76
N LEU A 91 -8.60 -7.40 2.11
CA LEU A 91 -7.51 -7.95 1.34
C LEU A 91 -6.19 -7.38 1.83
N SER A 92 -5.29 -8.25 2.28
CA SER A 92 -3.91 -7.91 2.61
C SER A 92 -2.98 -8.65 1.65
N ILE A 93 -2.07 -7.93 1.02
CA ILE A 93 -1.06 -8.49 0.12
C ILE A 93 0.29 -7.99 0.59
N ASN A 94 1.17 -8.91 0.97
CA ASN A 94 2.48 -8.63 1.52
C ASN A 94 3.54 -9.33 0.66
N ASP A 95 4.66 -8.67 0.42
CA ASP A 95 5.84 -9.25 -0.25
C ASP A 95 5.54 -9.74 -1.68
N VAL A 96 4.86 -8.92 -2.48
CA VAL A 96 4.42 -9.28 -3.84
C VAL A 96 4.98 -8.33 -4.90
N THR A 97 5.38 -8.91 -6.03
CA THR A 97 5.76 -8.16 -7.23
C THR A 97 4.65 -8.18 -8.28
N PHE A 98 4.08 -7.01 -8.58
CA PHE A 98 3.19 -6.82 -9.71
C PHE A 98 4.02 -6.47 -10.94
N SER A 99 3.81 -7.16 -12.06
CA SER A 99 4.48 -6.80 -13.32
C SER A 99 3.51 -6.75 -14.49
N LEU A 100 3.74 -5.76 -15.36
CA LEU A 100 3.14 -5.74 -16.69
C LEU A 100 4.21 -6.15 -17.71
N GLN A 101 3.80 -7.00 -18.66
CA GLN A 101 4.66 -7.25 -19.81
C GLN A 101 4.83 -5.93 -20.58
N PRO A 102 6.06 -5.58 -20.99
CA PRO A 102 6.29 -4.35 -21.72
C PRO A 102 5.50 -4.39 -23.05
N PRO A 103 4.63 -3.41 -23.32
CA PRO A 103 4.06 -3.22 -24.64
C PRO A 103 5.18 -2.86 -25.63
N ASN A 104 5.05 -3.30 -26.88
CA ASN A 104 5.99 -2.93 -27.95
C ASN A 104 5.90 -1.45 -28.37
N ASP A 105 4.93 -0.68 -27.87
CA ASP A 105 4.46 0.58 -28.46
C ASP A 105 4.52 1.81 -27.52
N GLY A 106 5.19 1.73 -26.37
CA GLY A 106 5.51 2.91 -25.56
C GLY A 106 4.31 3.58 -24.84
N ALA A 107 3.15 2.91 -24.79
CA ALA A 107 1.99 3.39 -24.04
C ALA A 107 2.25 3.43 -22.51
N SER A 108 1.61 4.37 -21.81
CA SER A 108 1.69 4.51 -20.34
C SER A 108 1.16 3.25 -19.65
N LYS A 109 1.95 2.69 -18.72
CA LYS A 109 1.65 1.39 -18.11
C LYS A 109 0.82 1.59 -16.84
N SER A 110 -0.49 1.69 -17.02
CA SER A 110 -1.45 1.79 -15.92
C SER A 110 -2.01 0.43 -15.56
N ILE A 111 -2.24 0.18 -14.27
CA ILE A 111 -2.86 -1.05 -13.78
C ILE A 111 -3.95 -0.78 -12.76
N GLU A 112 -5.04 -1.54 -12.85
CA GLU A 112 -6.16 -1.49 -11.93
C GLU A 112 -6.58 -2.93 -11.58
N LEU A 113 -6.48 -3.29 -10.30
CA LEU A 113 -6.67 -4.69 -9.87
C LEU A 113 -7.92 -4.91 -9.03
N PHE A 114 -8.36 -3.90 -8.28
CA PHE A 114 -9.26 -4.11 -7.14
C PHE A 114 -10.70 -3.65 -7.38
N SER A 115 -11.04 -3.11 -8.55
CA SER A 115 -12.39 -2.59 -8.83
C SER A 115 -13.46 -3.66 -8.92
N GLN A 116 -13.08 -4.92 -9.16
CA GLN A 116 -14.00 -6.05 -9.20
C GLN A 116 -14.33 -6.63 -7.81
N LEU A 117 -13.85 -6.01 -6.72
CA LEU A 117 -14.14 -6.42 -5.35
C LEU A 117 -15.22 -5.51 -4.74
N PRO A 118 -16.51 -5.74 -5.00
CA PRO A 118 -17.59 -4.79 -4.73
C PRO A 118 -17.85 -4.53 -3.23
N ASN A 119 -17.34 -5.40 -2.37
CA ASN A 119 -17.52 -5.34 -0.92
C ASN A 119 -16.23 -5.05 -0.15
N LEU A 120 -15.13 -4.75 -0.84
CA LEU A 120 -13.84 -4.48 -0.21
C LEU A 120 -13.88 -3.16 0.59
N THR A 121 -13.77 -3.28 1.91
CA THR A 121 -13.71 -2.15 2.86
C THR A 121 -12.28 -1.86 3.32
N THR A 122 -11.39 -2.84 3.24
CA THR A 122 -9.99 -2.72 3.69
C THR A 122 -9.03 -3.31 2.68
N LEU A 123 -8.09 -2.50 2.21
CA LEU A 123 -6.98 -2.92 1.36
C LEU A 123 -5.67 -2.57 2.04
N ALA A 124 -4.81 -3.56 2.25
CA ALA A 124 -3.45 -3.37 2.74
C ALA A 124 -2.47 -4.00 1.74
N LEU A 125 -1.54 -3.19 1.26
CA LEU A 125 -0.41 -3.64 0.45
C LEU A 125 0.86 -3.34 1.24
N ASP A 126 1.63 -4.38 1.55
CA ASP A 126 2.87 -4.28 2.31
C ASP A 126 4.05 -4.84 1.50
N ASN A 127 5.21 -4.19 1.61
CA ASN A 127 6.45 -4.56 0.93
C ASN A 127 6.26 -5.06 -0.52
N PHE A 128 5.62 -4.27 -1.36
CA PHE A 128 5.30 -4.67 -2.74
C PHE A 128 6.13 -3.93 -3.78
N MET A 129 6.36 -4.57 -4.93
CA MET A 129 7.07 -3.99 -6.08
C MET A 129 6.15 -3.88 -7.29
N LEU A 130 6.33 -2.84 -8.12
CA LEU A 130 5.57 -2.64 -9.38
C LEU A 130 6.56 -2.53 -10.55
N LEU A 131 6.84 -3.66 -11.20
CA LEU A 131 7.74 -3.69 -12.35
C LEU A 131 7.00 -3.29 -13.62
N ASN A 132 7.57 -2.34 -14.37
CA ASN A 132 6.97 -1.82 -15.61
C ASN A 132 5.56 -1.25 -15.40
N ILE A 133 5.30 -0.57 -14.29
CA ILE A 133 4.00 0.07 -14.00
C ILE A 133 4.28 1.53 -13.63
N ASP A 134 3.79 2.44 -14.44
CA ASP A 134 3.94 3.88 -14.23
C ASP A 134 2.83 4.42 -13.33
N THR A 135 1.64 3.82 -13.41
CA THR A 135 0.45 4.24 -12.66
C THR A 135 -0.28 3.06 -12.03
N PHE A 136 -0.51 3.13 -10.73
CA PHE A 136 -1.26 2.15 -9.96
C PHE A 136 -2.61 2.74 -9.52
N VAL A 137 -3.70 2.16 -10.03
CA VAL A 137 -5.05 2.68 -9.88
C VAL A 137 -5.82 1.85 -8.85
N ILE A 138 -6.40 2.53 -7.86
CA ILE A 138 -7.23 1.96 -6.80
C ILE A 138 -8.59 2.66 -6.84
N MET A 139 -9.59 1.97 -7.39
CA MET A 139 -10.98 2.44 -7.42
C MET A 139 -11.86 1.50 -6.61
N SER A 140 -12.58 2.05 -5.62
CA SER A 140 -13.57 1.30 -4.86
C SER A 140 -14.58 2.22 -4.18
N SER A 141 -15.87 1.94 -4.37
CA SER A 141 -16.96 2.71 -3.76
C SER A 141 -17.20 2.39 -2.27
N LYS A 142 -16.62 1.30 -1.76
CA LYS A 142 -16.79 0.84 -0.36
C LYS A 142 -15.51 0.84 0.47
N LEU A 143 -14.37 1.14 -0.12
CA LEU A 143 -13.09 1.14 0.58
C LEU A 143 -13.10 2.22 1.68
N GLU A 144 -12.91 1.79 2.92
CA GLU A 144 -12.87 2.65 4.11
C GLU A 144 -11.45 2.82 4.65
N THR A 145 -10.59 1.82 4.42
CA THR A 145 -9.19 1.83 4.86
C THR A 145 -8.26 1.39 3.73
N LEU A 146 -7.24 2.18 3.46
CA LEU A 146 -6.17 1.88 2.50
C LEU A 146 -4.81 2.02 3.20
N SER A 147 -3.99 0.98 3.11
CA SER A 147 -2.61 0.98 3.60
C SER A 147 -1.66 0.61 2.47
N LEU A 148 -0.68 1.48 2.19
CA LEU A 148 0.40 1.29 1.23
C LEU A 148 1.72 1.39 2.00
N THR A 149 2.32 0.26 2.33
CA THR A 149 3.54 0.18 3.14
C THR A 149 4.64 -0.56 2.39
N GLY A 150 5.90 -0.24 2.68
CA GLY A 150 7.06 -0.82 2.00
C GLY A 150 7.12 -0.45 0.50
N VAL A 151 6.76 0.79 0.14
CA VAL A 151 6.82 1.26 -1.25
C VAL A 151 8.24 1.71 -1.60
N HIS A 152 8.97 0.90 -2.39
CA HIS A 152 10.40 1.11 -2.68
C HIS A 152 10.73 1.74 -4.04
N GLN A 153 9.74 2.23 -4.78
CA GLN A 153 9.92 2.69 -6.15
C GLN A 153 8.98 3.84 -6.49
N SER A 154 9.39 4.66 -7.46
CA SER A 154 8.56 5.73 -7.98
C SER A 154 7.41 5.16 -8.81
N CYS A 155 6.19 5.51 -8.42
CA CYS A 155 4.96 5.19 -9.15
C CYS A 155 3.92 6.26 -8.85
N LYS A 156 3.05 6.54 -9.81
CA LYS A 156 1.87 7.39 -9.57
C LYS A 156 0.72 6.55 -9.04
N PHE A 157 0.22 6.88 -7.87
CA PHE A 157 -0.99 6.28 -7.31
C PHE A 157 -2.20 7.14 -7.69
N VAL A 158 -3.21 6.50 -8.28
CA VAL A 158 -4.52 7.13 -8.53
C VAL A 158 -5.54 6.46 -7.64
N VAL A 159 -6.13 7.22 -6.71
CA VAL A 159 -7.08 6.68 -5.73
C VAL A 159 -8.44 7.37 -5.88
N SER A 160 -9.49 6.58 -6.09
CA SER A 160 -10.88 7.04 -6.05
C SER A 160 -11.65 6.16 -5.08
N ALA A 161 -11.90 6.69 -3.88
CA ALA A 161 -12.54 5.95 -2.79
C ALA A 161 -13.36 6.89 -1.89
N PRO A 162 -14.65 7.13 -2.20
CA PRO A 162 -15.46 8.14 -1.51
C PRO A 162 -15.71 7.87 -0.03
N LYS A 163 -15.65 6.61 0.39
CA LYS A 163 -15.81 6.19 1.79
C LYS A 163 -14.48 6.07 2.54
N LEU A 164 -13.34 6.36 1.89
CA LEU A 164 -12.04 6.22 2.51
C LEU A 164 -11.96 7.16 3.72
N SER A 165 -11.81 6.58 4.89
CA SER A 165 -11.74 7.28 6.17
C SER A 165 -10.34 7.27 6.77
N SER A 166 -9.55 6.25 6.42
CA SER A 166 -8.16 6.08 6.87
C SER A 166 -7.25 5.77 5.69
N PHE A 167 -6.17 6.56 5.56
CA PHE A 167 -5.12 6.35 4.58
C PHE A 167 -3.76 6.24 5.27
N THR A 168 -3.02 5.17 4.97
CA THR A 168 -1.66 4.97 5.46
C THR A 168 -0.72 4.86 4.28
N TYR A 169 0.34 5.66 4.31
CA TYR A 169 1.49 5.58 3.43
C TYR A 169 2.76 5.38 4.25
N ASN A 170 3.57 4.39 3.89
CA ASN A 170 4.92 4.21 4.39
C ASN A 170 5.85 3.76 3.23
N GLY A 171 6.72 4.64 2.77
CA GLY A 171 7.60 4.31 1.64
C GLY A 171 8.61 5.39 1.29
N MET A 172 9.08 5.38 0.05
CA MET A 172 10.01 6.39 -0.44
C MET A 172 9.35 7.77 -0.59
N VAL A 173 10.16 8.81 -0.55
CA VAL A 173 9.69 10.20 -0.69
C VAL A 173 9.15 10.53 -2.10
N GLN A 174 9.48 9.71 -3.10
CA GLN A 174 9.04 9.88 -4.49
C GLN A 174 7.58 9.43 -4.69
N PHE A 175 6.71 9.85 -3.77
CA PHE A 175 5.30 9.49 -3.76
C PHE A 175 4.50 10.48 -4.58
N SER A 176 3.88 10.01 -5.66
CA SER A 176 2.95 10.80 -6.46
C SER A 176 1.54 10.27 -6.25
N LEU A 177 0.65 11.13 -5.76
CA LEU A 177 -0.75 10.80 -5.51
C LEU A 177 -1.66 11.71 -6.31
N LEU A 178 -2.62 11.12 -7.01
CA LEU A 178 -3.80 11.79 -7.52
C LEU A 178 -5.01 11.16 -6.84
N ALA A 179 -5.62 11.88 -5.90
CA ALA A 179 -6.78 11.35 -5.19
C ALA A 179 -8.03 12.14 -5.55
N ASN A 180 -9.04 11.42 -6.02
CA ASN A 180 -10.35 11.98 -6.33
C ASN A 180 -11.34 11.56 -5.24
N ASP A 181 -12.20 12.50 -4.86
CA ASP A 181 -13.37 12.23 -4.02
C ASP A 181 -13.08 11.61 -2.64
N LEU A 182 -11.99 11.95 -1.96
CA LEU A 182 -11.73 11.47 -0.58
C LEU A 182 -12.59 12.19 0.47
N LEU A 183 -13.91 12.24 0.27
CA LEU A 183 -14.85 13.06 1.05
C LEU A 183 -14.94 12.66 2.52
N SER A 184 -14.71 11.38 2.82
CA SER A 184 -14.84 10.80 4.17
C SER A 184 -13.52 10.73 4.94
N LEU A 185 -12.42 11.23 4.36
CA LEU A 185 -11.07 11.04 4.91
C LEU A 185 -10.94 11.77 6.25
N LYS A 186 -10.55 11.04 7.29
CA LYS A 186 -10.36 11.56 8.65
C LYS A 186 -8.91 11.46 9.09
N THR A 187 -8.31 10.28 8.88
CA THR A 187 -6.98 9.96 9.38
C THR A 187 -6.03 9.70 8.24
N VAL A 188 -4.88 10.38 8.28
CA VAL A 188 -3.75 10.15 7.37
C VAL A 188 -2.53 9.81 8.20
N LYS A 189 -1.92 8.65 7.95
CA LYS A 189 -0.58 8.32 8.41
C LYS A 189 0.36 8.41 7.22
N PHE A 190 1.30 9.35 7.25
CA PHE A 190 2.24 9.59 6.17
C PHE A 190 3.66 9.46 6.69
N HIS A 191 4.23 8.28 6.50
CA HIS A 191 5.60 7.97 6.83
C HIS A 191 6.40 7.91 5.54
N THR A 192 7.59 8.49 5.55
CA THR A 192 8.51 8.41 4.42
C THR A 192 9.91 8.07 4.93
N ILE A 193 10.77 7.63 4.01
CA ILE A 193 12.19 7.41 4.26
C ILE A 193 12.98 8.63 3.77
N TYR A 194 13.77 9.25 4.64
CA TYR A 194 14.64 10.37 4.28
C TYR A 194 15.97 9.84 3.74
N HIS A 195 16.38 10.34 2.57
CA HIS A 195 17.71 10.08 2.03
C HIS A 195 18.53 11.38 1.94
N ARG A 196 19.84 11.33 2.18
CA ARG A 196 20.67 12.56 2.17
C ARG A 196 20.75 13.23 0.79
N SER A 197 20.56 12.47 -0.29
CA SER A 197 20.55 13.01 -1.65
C SER A 197 19.39 13.99 -1.89
N LEU A 198 18.35 13.98 -1.06
CA LEU A 198 17.18 14.87 -1.20
C LEU A 198 17.53 16.35 -1.10
N LYS A 199 18.68 16.69 -0.52
CA LYS A 199 19.20 18.07 -0.46
C LYS A 199 19.42 18.71 -1.84
N TYR A 200 19.44 17.92 -2.90
CA TYR A 200 19.64 18.39 -4.27
C TYR A 200 18.35 18.30 -5.13
N HIS A 201 17.23 17.88 -4.53
CA HIS A 201 16.01 17.52 -5.24
C HIS A 201 14.77 18.15 -4.60
N PRO A 202 14.53 19.47 -4.78
CA PRO A 202 13.35 20.16 -4.24
C PRO A 202 12.02 19.57 -4.74
N GLU A 203 12.01 18.92 -5.90
CA GLU A 203 10.84 18.26 -6.47
C GLU A 203 10.22 17.21 -5.54
N PHE A 204 11.00 16.58 -4.66
CA PHE A 204 10.48 15.60 -3.71
C PHE A 204 9.68 16.24 -2.58
N VAL A 205 10.06 17.45 -2.15
CA VAL A 205 9.26 18.23 -1.21
C VAL A 205 7.97 18.69 -1.88
N GLU A 206 8.04 19.13 -3.14
CA GLU A 206 6.85 19.49 -3.91
C GLU A 206 5.89 18.31 -4.09
N LEU A 207 6.40 17.10 -4.41
CA LEU A 207 5.58 15.89 -4.51
C LEU A 207 4.87 15.58 -3.18
N MET A 208 5.57 15.68 -2.06
CA MET A 208 4.98 15.46 -0.73
C MET A 208 3.89 16.49 -0.41
N ILE A 209 4.12 17.78 -0.69
CA ILE A 209 3.11 18.84 -0.50
C ILE A 209 1.92 18.63 -1.44
N ASN A 210 2.15 18.23 -2.69
CA ASN A 210 1.10 17.91 -3.64
C ASN A 210 0.25 16.73 -3.16
N ALA A 211 0.87 15.69 -2.58
CA ALA A 211 0.13 14.61 -1.94
C ALA A 211 -0.71 15.10 -0.75
N PHE A 212 -0.18 16.01 0.08
CA PHE A 212 -0.95 16.64 1.16
C PHE A 212 -2.14 17.46 0.65
N GLN A 213 -2.00 18.15 -0.49
CA GLN A 213 -3.11 18.84 -1.13
C GLN A 213 -4.24 17.88 -1.54
N GLN A 214 -3.92 16.64 -1.91
CA GLN A 214 -4.94 15.62 -2.20
C GLN A 214 -5.60 15.07 -0.93
N LEU A 215 -4.92 15.17 0.22
CA LEU A 215 -5.33 14.59 1.50
C LEU A 215 -5.92 15.62 2.48
N TYR A 216 -6.13 16.86 2.02
CA TYR A 216 -6.45 18.05 2.83
C TYR A 216 -7.66 17.93 3.77
N LYS A 217 -8.57 16.98 3.50
CA LYS A 217 -9.79 16.77 4.30
C LYS A 217 -9.54 16.06 5.63
N ALA A 218 -8.38 15.42 5.79
CA ALA A 218 -8.03 14.75 7.02
C ALA A 218 -7.97 15.74 8.20
N ASN A 219 -8.52 15.32 9.34
CA ASN A 219 -8.48 16.08 10.59
C ASN A 219 -7.43 15.53 11.57
N SER A 220 -6.85 14.36 11.28
CA SER A 220 -5.74 13.78 12.02
C SER A 220 -4.63 13.38 11.05
N LEU A 221 -3.43 13.95 11.26
CA LEU A 221 -2.23 13.66 10.49
C LEU A 221 -1.16 13.06 11.40
N ILE A 222 -0.57 11.96 10.97
CA ILE A 222 0.52 11.27 11.68
C ILE A 222 1.74 11.28 10.75
N LEU A 223 2.84 11.88 11.21
CA LEU A 223 4.09 11.99 10.47
C LEU A 223 5.23 11.32 11.23
N ASN A 224 6.16 10.69 10.52
CA ASN A 224 7.41 10.23 11.13
C ASN A 224 8.51 11.31 11.07
N LEU A 225 9.61 11.10 11.79
CA LEU A 225 10.77 11.99 11.81
C LEU A 225 11.29 12.33 10.40
N ASP A 226 11.32 11.34 9.51
CA ASP A 226 11.86 11.52 8.17
C ASP A 226 10.96 12.39 7.28
N ALA A 227 9.63 12.30 7.44
CA ALA A 227 8.71 13.25 6.83
C ALA A 227 9.01 14.69 7.27
N LEU A 228 9.30 14.92 8.56
CA LEU A 228 9.68 16.23 9.06
C LEU A 228 11.01 16.72 8.47
N LYS A 229 12.00 15.82 8.35
CA LYS A 229 13.29 16.15 7.71
C LYS A 229 13.11 16.57 6.26
N VAL A 230 12.29 15.85 5.48
CA VAL A 230 11.99 16.19 4.09
C VAL A 230 11.41 17.59 3.99
N LEU A 231 10.36 17.89 4.76
CA LEU A 231 9.73 19.22 4.76
C LEU A 231 10.69 20.34 5.19
N SER A 232 11.68 20.03 6.03
CA SER A 232 12.64 21.01 6.53
C SER A 232 13.81 21.30 5.59
N VAL A 233 13.98 20.54 4.50
CA VAL A 233 15.12 20.72 3.58
C VAL A 233 15.03 22.07 2.86
N PHE A 234 13.83 22.46 2.44
CA PHE A 234 13.57 23.64 1.62
C PHE A 234 12.43 24.47 2.24
N PRO A 235 12.69 25.22 3.33
CA PRO A 235 11.67 25.96 4.06
C PRO A 235 10.92 26.98 3.19
N GLU A 236 11.57 27.56 2.19
CA GLU A 236 10.97 28.48 1.22
C GLU A 236 9.81 27.84 0.41
N LEU A 237 9.83 26.52 0.21
CA LEU A 237 8.72 25.82 -0.43
C LEU A 237 7.48 25.75 0.47
N LEU A 238 7.68 25.65 1.79
CA LEU A 238 6.58 25.66 2.76
C LEU A 238 5.90 27.02 2.81
N GLU A 239 6.70 28.10 2.81
CA GLU A 239 6.21 29.48 2.75
C GLU A 239 5.43 29.76 1.47
N ARG A 240 5.90 29.24 0.33
CA ARG A 240 5.27 29.43 -0.97
C ARG A 240 3.97 28.63 -1.13
N LEU A 241 3.95 27.37 -0.69
CA LEU A 241 2.90 26.41 -1.08
C LEU A 241 1.71 26.33 -0.11
N ASN A 242 1.78 26.98 1.07
CA ASN A 242 0.77 26.95 2.13
C ASN A 242 0.41 25.54 2.62
N CYS A 243 0.00 25.41 3.88
CA CYS A 243 -0.46 24.13 4.37
C CYS A 243 -1.89 23.83 3.86
N PRO A 244 -2.13 22.66 3.23
CA PRO A 244 -3.45 22.33 2.71
C PRO A 244 -4.45 21.95 3.81
N PHE A 245 -3.97 21.49 4.97
CA PHE A 245 -4.83 21.04 6.07
C PHE A 245 -5.39 22.24 6.86
N ARG A 246 -6.60 22.68 6.50
CA ARG A 246 -7.30 23.82 7.14
C ARG A 246 -8.17 23.43 8.33
N SER A 247 -8.37 22.14 8.56
CA SER A 247 -9.26 21.62 9.60
C SER A 247 -8.55 20.53 10.42
N LEU A 248 -7.22 20.61 10.51
CA LEU A 248 -6.42 19.66 11.24
C LEU A 248 -6.64 19.86 12.74
N GLN A 249 -7.17 18.83 13.40
CA GLN A 249 -7.41 18.83 14.85
C GLN A 249 -6.24 18.18 15.61
N SER A 250 -5.57 17.20 14.98
CA SER A 250 -4.47 16.46 15.58
C SER A 250 -3.30 16.33 14.61
N LEU A 251 -2.10 16.62 15.10
CA LEU A 251 -0.83 16.31 14.44
C LEU A 251 -0.02 15.43 15.38
N THR A 252 0.14 14.16 15.04
CA THR A 252 0.97 13.22 15.80
C THR A 252 2.31 13.06 15.10
N LEU A 253 3.38 13.15 15.88
CA LEU A 253 4.75 13.01 15.42
C LEU A 253 5.33 11.75 16.03
N VAL A 254 5.73 10.82 15.17
CA VAL A 254 6.25 9.51 15.56
C VAL A 254 7.76 9.51 15.39
N PHE A 255 8.46 9.12 16.44
CA PHE A 255 9.92 9.06 16.45
C PHE A 255 10.40 7.70 16.97
N ASP A 256 11.43 7.15 16.34
CA ASP A 256 12.08 5.93 16.86
C ASP A 256 12.81 6.21 18.20
N GLN A 257 13.27 7.45 18.38
CA GLN A 257 13.91 7.94 19.60
C GLN A 257 13.52 9.39 19.83
N LEU A 258 13.42 9.82 21.10
CA LEU A 258 13.10 11.22 21.42
C LEU A 258 14.12 12.16 20.74
N PRO A 259 13.68 13.03 19.82
CA PRO A 259 14.59 13.89 19.11
C PRO A 259 15.21 14.90 20.07
N GLN A 260 16.55 14.96 20.08
CA GLN A 260 17.31 15.93 20.89
C GLN A 260 17.01 17.39 20.49
N PHE A 261 16.46 17.62 19.30
CA PHE A 261 16.26 18.96 18.74
C PHE A 261 14.90 19.09 18.04
N LEU A 262 13.79 19.02 18.80
CA LEU A 262 12.46 19.38 18.27
C LEU A 262 12.43 20.80 17.67
N SER A 263 13.24 21.72 18.22
CA SER A 263 13.37 23.09 17.73
C SER A 263 13.82 23.19 16.27
N TYR A 264 14.53 22.19 15.76
CA TYR A 264 14.93 22.12 14.35
C TYR A 264 13.72 22.13 13.40
N PHE A 265 12.59 21.58 13.84
CA PHE A 265 11.36 21.46 13.05
C PHE A 265 10.37 22.61 13.28
N ASN A 266 10.78 23.71 13.93
CA ASN A 266 9.91 24.85 14.22
C ASN A 266 9.27 25.46 12.96
N GLY A 267 9.98 25.49 11.83
CA GLY A 267 9.42 25.91 10.55
C GLY A 267 8.26 25.03 10.08
N VAL A 268 8.43 23.71 10.21
CA VAL A 268 7.38 22.72 9.86
C VAL A 268 6.19 22.82 10.83
N TYR A 269 6.43 23.02 12.13
CA TYR A 269 5.34 23.22 13.08
C TYR A 269 4.54 24.48 12.79
N ARG A 270 5.23 25.57 12.45
CA ARG A 270 4.60 26.83 12.07
C ARG A 270 3.74 26.62 10.82
N TYR A 271 4.26 25.95 9.80
CA TYR A 271 3.55 25.62 8.57
C TYR A 271 2.18 24.95 8.83
N PHE A 272 2.12 23.94 9.70
CA PHE A 272 0.83 23.30 10.05
C PHE A 272 -0.07 24.19 10.91
N ARG A 273 0.49 24.91 11.91
CA ARG A 273 -0.28 25.77 12.82
C ARG A 273 -0.87 27.00 12.14
N GLU A 274 -0.19 27.57 11.15
CA GLU A 274 -0.70 28.73 10.42
C GLU A 274 -2.01 28.43 9.70
N SER A 275 -2.18 27.20 9.19
CA SER A 275 -3.43 26.78 8.55
C SER A 275 -4.43 26.13 9.50
N SER A 276 -3.99 25.62 10.65
CA SER A 276 -4.83 25.05 11.68
C SER A 276 -4.36 25.48 13.09
N PRO A 277 -4.75 26.69 13.56
CA PRO A 277 -4.23 27.27 14.82
C PRO A 277 -4.51 26.42 16.06
N ASP A 278 -5.64 25.71 16.08
CA ASP A 278 -6.08 24.88 17.21
C ASP A 278 -5.53 23.43 17.16
N VAL A 279 -4.62 23.14 16.23
CA VAL A 279 -4.08 21.78 16.07
C VAL A 279 -3.37 21.32 17.34
N LYS A 280 -3.79 20.15 17.85
CA LYS A 280 -3.14 19.50 18.99
C LYS A 280 -1.94 18.70 18.49
N VAL A 281 -0.75 19.13 18.87
CA VAL A 281 0.48 18.42 18.53
C VAL A 281 0.78 17.38 19.61
N LYS A 282 0.94 16.12 19.21
CA LYS A 282 1.33 15.01 20.07
C LYS A 282 2.65 14.41 19.58
N VAL A 283 3.47 13.96 20.51
CA VAL A 283 4.71 13.25 20.24
C VAL A 283 4.57 11.84 20.78
N GLU A 284 4.80 10.86 19.91
CA GLU A 284 4.71 9.44 20.22
C GLU A 284 6.05 8.77 19.87
N LEU A 285 6.44 7.77 20.65
CA LEU A 285 7.56 6.90 20.34
C LEU A 285 7.05 5.73 19.50
N ASP A 286 7.75 5.40 18.43
CA ASP A 286 7.41 4.23 17.62
C ASP A 286 7.62 2.97 18.47
N PRO A 287 6.58 2.15 18.73
CA PRO A 287 6.73 0.93 19.52
C PRO A 287 7.56 -0.15 18.80
N ILE A 288 7.88 0.01 17.51
CA ILE A 288 8.63 -0.96 16.72
C ILE A 288 9.82 -0.24 16.05
N PRO A 289 11.08 -0.53 16.44
CA PRO A 289 12.24 -0.01 15.73
C PRO A 289 12.22 -0.54 14.30
N SER A 290 12.38 0.33 13.32
CA SER A 290 12.69 -0.05 11.95
C SER A 290 14.04 -0.80 11.94
N LEU A 291 14.01 -2.07 11.51
CA LEU A 291 15.18 -2.94 11.29
C LEU A 291 15.89 -2.58 9.98
#